data_AF-A0A953HG17-F1
#
_entry.id   AF-A0A953HG17-F1
#
_cell.length_a   1.000
_cell.length_b   1.000
_cell.length_c   1.000
_cell.angle_alpha   90.00
_cell.angle_beta   90.00
_cell.angle_gamma   90.00
#
_symmetry.space_group_name_H-M   'P 1'
#
loop_
_entity.id
_entity.type
_entity.pdbx_description
1 polymer ?
#
loop_
_entity_poly.entity_id
_entity_poly.type
_entity_poly.pdbx_seq_one_letter_code
_entity_poly.pdbx_strand_id
1 'polypeptide(L)'
;MGAHHIRSIAALTVVRLAGLLPAGPAVAQSATDSDPVDAFLVQYTVVMAVILALYVIPSIVAFARKHPNRWLILVINIVFGGTGIGWLGSLVWAMNAVHKSRTGSDGGESGLNIFANDPVTVRVEGASFTTATDADIADRLLRLKSLREEDVINDDEYARLRKPLLDRLV
;
A
#
# COMPACT_ATOMS: atom_id res chain seq x y z
N MET A 1 53.84 0.09 -35.09
CA MET A 1 52.41 0.11 -35.48
C MET A 1 51.82 -1.26 -35.21
N GLY A 2 51.29 -1.48 -34.01
CA GLY A 2 50.68 -2.74 -33.62
C GLY A 2 49.89 -2.54 -32.34
N ALA A 3 48.57 -2.42 -32.45
CA ALA A 3 47.63 -2.42 -31.31
C ALA A 3 46.13 -2.38 -31.70
N HIS A 4 45.67 -2.98 -32.82
CA HIS A 4 44.23 -2.87 -33.17
C HIS A 4 43.46 -4.15 -33.53
N HIS A 5 44.06 -5.34 -33.60
CA HIS A 5 43.32 -6.54 -34.03
C HIS A 5 42.95 -7.58 -32.96
N ILE A 6 43.35 -7.41 -31.68
CA ILE A 6 43.18 -8.47 -30.66
C ILE A 6 41.90 -8.28 -29.79
N ARG A 7 41.24 -7.13 -29.85
CA ARG A 7 40.11 -6.83 -28.94
C ARG A 7 38.73 -7.31 -29.39
N SER A 8 38.61 -7.90 -30.59
CA SER A 8 37.29 -8.30 -31.15
C SER A 8 36.94 -9.77 -30.98
N ILE A 9 37.85 -10.63 -30.52
CA ILE A 9 37.63 -12.08 -30.42
C ILE A 9 37.16 -12.49 -29.00
N ALA A 10 37.33 -11.64 -28.00
CA ALA A 10 36.95 -11.93 -26.61
C ALA A 10 35.45 -11.71 -26.28
N ALA A 11 34.65 -11.17 -27.20
CA ALA A 11 33.24 -10.85 -26.92
C ALA A 11 32.23 -11.92 -27.42
N LEU A 12 32.70 -12.99 -28.08
CA LEU A 12 31.84 -13.97 -28.73
C LEU A 12 31.85 -15.34 -28.04
N THR A 13 31.91 -15.36 -26.69
CA THR A 13 31.95 -16.63 -25.96
C THR A 13 31.15 -16.58 -24.67
N VAL A 14 29.90 -16.11 -24.70
CA VAL A 14 28.96 -16.39 -23.61
C VAL A 14 27.57 -16.61 -24.20
N VAL A 15 26.90 -17.68 -23.76
CA VAL A 15 25.56 -18.14 -24.15
C VAL A 15 25.49 -19.10 -25.35
N ARG A 16 26.14 -20.25 -25.20
CA ARG A 16 25.63 -21.54 -25.73
C ARG A 16 25.49 -22.51 -24.57
N LEU A 17 24.33 -22.53 -23.92
CA LEU A 17 24.00 -23.55 -22.92
C LEU A 17 22.52 -23.95 -23.01
N ALA A 18 22.19 -24.75 -24.02
CA ALA A 18 21.05 -25.68 -24.06
C ALA A 18 21.10 -26.44 -25.38
N GLY A 19 21.76 -27.60 -25.40
CA GLY A 19 21.84 -28.41 -26.61
C GLY A 19 22.81 -29.58 -26.48
N LEU A 20 22.73 -30.34 -25.39
CA LEU A 20 23.47 -31.60 -25.25
C LEU A 20 22.49 -32.75 -25.03
N LEU A 21 21.76 -33.12 -26.08
CA LEU A 21 21.19 -34.45 -26.26
C LEU A 21 21.38 -34.84 -27.74
N PRO A 22 22.06 -35.96 -28.07
CA PRO A 22 22.09 -36.46 -29.42
C PRO A 22 20.76 -37.16 -29.72
N ALA A 23 19.83 -36.45 -30.35
CA ALA A 23 18.70 -37.09 -31.02
C ALA A 23 19.22 -37.78 -32.29
N GLY A 24 18.97 -39.09 -32.42
CA GLY A 24 19.41 -39.88 -33.57
C GLY A 24 18.87 -39.35 -34.91
N PRO A 25 19.47 -39.77 -36.05
CA PRO A 25 19.21 -39.21 -37.37
C PRO A 25 17.78 -39.38 -37.90
N ALA A 26 16.90 -40.09 -37.18
CA ALA A 26 15.49 -40.28 -37.55
C ALA A 26 14.59 -39.05 -37.29
N VAL A 27 15.05 -38.05 -36.51
CA VAL A 27 14.33 -36.76 -36.32
C VAL A 27 14.87 -35.66 -37.25
N ALA A 28 15.69 -36.01 -38.24
CA ALA A 28 16.22 -35.06 -39.22
C ALA A 28 15.31 -34.86 -40.46
N GLN A 29 14.13 -35.47 -40.51
CA GLN A 29 13.29 -35.53 -41.73
C GLN A 29 11.88 -34.96 -41.56
N SER A 30 11.73 -33.88 -40.80
CA SER A 30 10.79 -32.84 -41.23
C SER A 30 11.63 -31.67 -41.69
N ALA A 31 12.01 -31.72 -42.97
CA ALA A 31 12.58 -30.59 -43.67
C ALA A 31 11.57 -29.45 -43.53
N THR A 32 11.79 -28.64 -42.51
CA THR A 32 11.07 -27.40 -42.35
C THR A 32 11.72 -26.52 -43.40
N ASP A 33 11.04 -26.32 -44.52
CA ASP A 33 11.30 -25.20 -45.44
C ASP A 33 10.89 -23.91 -44.70
N SER A 34 11.39 -23.74 -43.49
CA SER A 34 11.29 -22.52 -42.70
C SER A 34 12.44 -21.68 -43.18
N ASP A 35 12.13 -20.56 -43.81
CA ASP A 35 13.12 -19.59 -44.18
C ASP A 35 13.99 -19.30 -42.95
N PRO A 36 15.32 -19.10 -43.10
CA PRO A 36 16.19 -18.84 -41.96
C PRO A 36 15.68 -17.69 -41.08
N VAL A 37 14.91 -16.75 -41.65
CA VAL A 37 14.23 -15.68 -40.92
C VAL A 37 13.22 -16.18 -39.89
N ASP A 38 12.49 -17.28 -40.15
CA ASP A 38 11.48 -17.83 -39.24
C ASP A 38 12.13 -18.39 -37.96
N ALA A 39 13.25 -19.09 -38.10
CA ALA A 39 14.01 -19.58 -36.96
C ALA A 39 14.51 -18.43 -36.07
N PHE A 40 14.98 -17.33 -36.67
CA PHE A 40 15.36 -16.13 -35.92
C PHE A 40 14.17 -15.44 -35.26
N LEU A 41 13.01 -15.36 -35.92
CA LEU A 41 11.79 -14.78 -35.38
C LEU A 41 11.25 -15.59 -34.19
N VAL A 42 11.24 -16.92 -34.28
CA VAL A 42 10.83 -17.79 -33.17
C VAL A 42 11.79 -17.64 -31.98
N GLN A 43 13.10 -17.63 -32.22
CA GLN A 43 14.08 -17.43 -31.15
C GLN A 43 13.91 -16.06 -30.47
N TYR A 44 13.70 -15.00 -31.26
CA TYR A 44 13.49 -13.65 -30.75
C TYR A 44 12.20 -13.52 -29.92
N THR A 45 11.09 -14.07 -30.42
CA THR A 45 9.80 -14.03 -29.73
C THR A 45 9.84 -14.79 -28.40
N VAL A 46 10.50 -15.96 -28.35
CA VAL A 46 10.67 -16.72 -27.10
C VAL A 46 11.48 -15.92 -26.08
N VAL A 47 12.61 -15.33 -26.49
CA VAL A 47 13.45 -14.52 -25.59
C VAL A 47 12.66 -13.31 -25.07
N MET A 48 11.88 -12.66 -25.93
CA MET A 48 11.08 -11.51 -25.52
C MET A 48 9.95 -11.88 -24.58
N ALA A 49 9.28 -13.03 -24.80
CA ALA A 49 8.26 -13.54 -23.90
C ALA A 49 8.83 -13.83 -22.50
N VAL A 50 10.02 -14.42 -22.42
CA VAL A 50 10.70 -14.69 -21.13
C VAL A 50 11.04 -13.39 -20.41
N ILE A 51 11.63 -12.41 -21.10
CA ILE A 51 11.96 -11.11 -20.50
C ILE A 51 10.71 -10.40 -20.00
N LEU A 52 9.62 -10.41 -20.78
CA LEU A 52 8.36 -9.79 -20.38
C LEU A 52 7.76 -10.48 -19.15
N ALA A 53 7.82 -11.81 -19.08
CA ALA A 53 7.37 -12.56 -17.91
C ALA A 53 8.16 -12.20 -16.64
N LEU A 54 9.48 -12.01 -16.76
CA LEU A 54 10.33 -11.55 -15.64
C LEU A 54 10.01 -10.10 -15.25
N TYR A 55 9.73 -9.25 -16.22
CA TYR A 55 9.42 -7.84 -16.00
C TYR A 55 8.17 -7.64 -15.16
N VAL A 56 7.15 -8.50 -15.32
CA VAL A 56 5.90 -8.40 -14.57
C VAL A 56 5.93 -9.02 -13.17
N ILE A 57 7.04 -9.68 -12.77
CA ILE A 57 7.19 -10.31 -11.45
C ILE A 57 6.82 -9.36 -10.29
N PRO A 58 7.32 -8.11 -10.22
CA PRO A 58 7.01 -7.23 -9.09
C PRO A 58 5.52 -6.94 -8.96
N SER A 59 4.84 -6.77 -10.11
CA SER A 59 3.39 -6.59 -10.15
C SER A 59 2.68 -7.85 -9.68
N ILE A 60 3.05 -9.03 -10.19
CA ILE A 60 2.45 -10.32 -9.77
C ILE A 60 2.59 -10.50 -8.25
N VAL A 61 3.76 -10.23 -7.67
CA VAL A 61 4.01 -10.33 -6.22
C VAL A 61 3.10 -9.39 -5.44
N ALA A 62 2.90 -8.15 -5.90
CA ALA A 62 2.01 -7.19 -5.24
C ALA A 62 0.54 -7.62 -5.25
N PHE A 63 0.05 -8.20 -6.36
CA PHE A 63 -1.32 -8.71 -6.47
C PHE A 63 -1.52 -10.00 -5.66
N ALA A 64 -0.58 -10.94 -5.73
CA ALA A 64 -0.62 -12.20 -4.98
C ALA A 64 -0.68 -11.95 -3.46
N ARG A 65 0.02 -10.92 -2.97
CA ARG A 65 0.04 -10.54 -1.55
C ARG A 65 -1.10 -9.61 -1.13
N LYS A 66 -2.03 -9.28 -2.04
CA LYS A 66 -3.13 -8.31 -1.81
C LYS A 66 -2.64 -6.99 -1.18
N HIS A 67 -1.49 -6.49 -1.63
CA HIS A 67 -0.91 -5.28 -1.08
C HIS A 67 -1.88 -4.09 -1.22
N PRO A 68 -2.07 -3.23 -0.19
CA PRO A 68 -3.01 -2.11 -0.27
C PRO A 68 -2.68 -1.16 -1.42
N ASN A 69 -1.39 -0.98 -1.72
CA ASN A 69 -0.90 -0.11 -2.78
C ASN A 69 -0.53 -0.87 -4.07
N ARG A 70 -1.18 -2.01 -4.36
CA ARG A 70 -0.89 -2.85 -5.54
C ARG A 70 -0.97 -2.09 -6.87
N TRP A 71 -1.92 -1.16 -6.99
CA TRP A 71 -2.09 -0.32 -8.18
C TRP A 71 -0.91 0.64 -8.37
N LEU A 72 -0.40 1.21 -7.28
CA LEU A 72 0.74 2.13 -7.34
C LEU A 72 2.04 1.40 -7.71
N ILE A 73 2.23 0.19 -7.18
CA ILE A 73 3.35 -0.69 -7.56
C ILE A 73 3.27 -1.05 -9.05
N LEU A 74 2.07 -1.33 -9.58
CA LEU A 74 1.87 -1.60 -11.01
C LEU A 74 2.23 -0.39 -11.88
N VAL A 75 1.79 0.81 -11.50
CA VAL A 75 2.13 2.04 -12.24
C VAL A 75 3.64 2.28 -12.25
N ILE A 76 4.31 2.13 -11.10
CA ILE A 76 5.76 2.28 -11.02
C ILE A 76 6.47 1.23 -11.87
N ASN A 77 6.03 -0.02 -11.83
CA ASN A 77 6.63 -1.07 -12.65
C ASN A 77 6.47 -0.78 -14.15
N ILE A 78 5.35 -0.20 -14.61
CA ILE A 78 5.17 0.14 -16.03
C ILE A 78 6.01 1.36 -16.43
N VAL A 79 5.98 2.44 -15.64
CA VAL A 79 6.63 3.71 -16.00
C VAL A 79 8.14 3.68 -15.74
N PHE A 80 8.56 3.07 -14.64
CA PHE A 80 9.95 3.06 -14.18
C PHE A 80 10.62 1.69 -14.20
N GLY A 81 9.90 0.59 -14.48
CA GLY A 81 10.51 -0.75 -14.48
C GLY A 81 11.65 -0.90 -15.50
N GLY A 82 11.59 -0.19 -16.63
CA GLY A 82 12.65 -0.19 -17.63
C GLY A 82 13.99 0.41 -17.16
N THR A 83 14.00 1.13 -16.02
CA THR A 83 15.22 1.76 -15.47
C THR A 83 16.06 0.79 -14.61
N GLY A 84 15.58 -0.43 -14.36
CA GLY A 84 16.19 -1.38 -13.43
C GLY A 84 16.01 -1.00 -11.96
N ILE A 85 16.33 0.24 -11.58
CA ILE A 85 16.14 0.77 -10.23
C ILE A 85 14.64 0.83 -9.89
N GLY A 86 13.80 1.29 -10.82
CA GLY A 86 12.34 1.29 -10.63
C GLY A 86 11.76 -0.12 -10.52
N TRP A 87 12.33 -1.10 -11.25
CA TRP A 87 11.95 -2.51 -11.12
C TRP A 87 12.32 -3.07 -9.75
N LEU A 88 13.58 -2.90 -9.29
CA LEU A 88 14.01 -3.33 -7.96
C LEU A 88 13.22 -2.63 -6.84
N GLY A 89 13.01 -1.32 -6.95
CA GLY A 89 12.21 -0.55 -6.01
C GLY A 89 10.77 -1.05 -5.92
N SER A 90 10.14 -1.35 -7.07
CA SER A 90 8.80 -1.93 -7.09
C SER A 90 8.74 -3.33 -6.47
N LEU A 91 9.80 -4.14 -6.64
CA LEU A 91 9.90 -5.48 -6.06
C LEU A 91 10.05 -5.41 -4.53
N VAL A 92 10.99 -4.59 -4.05
CA VAL A 92 11.19 -4.35 -2.61
C VAL A 92 9.90 -3.83 -1.99
N TRP A 93 9.21 -2.92 -2.66
CA TRP A 93 7.96 -2.36 -2.14
C TRP A 93 6.80 -3.36 -2.17
N ALA A 94 6.73 -4.25 -3.17
CA ALA A 94 5.80 -5.37 -3.20
C ALA A 94 6.06 -6.38 -2.06
N MET A 95 7.31 -6.54 -1.64
CA MET A 95 7.70 -7.38 -0.52
C MET A 95 7.44 -6.70 0.84
N ASN A 96 7.48 -5.37 0.90
CA ASN A 96 7.32 -4.61 2.13
C ASN A 96 5.84 -4.30 2.40
N ALA A 97 5.12 -5.29 2.94
CA ALA A 97 3.75 -5.11 3.40
C ALA A 97 3.75 -4.21 4.65
N VAL A 98 3.51 -2.91 4.45
CA VAL A 98 3.22 -1.99 5.55
C VAL A 98 1.96 -2.52 6.24
N HIS A 99 2.12 -3.04 7.46
CA HIS A 99 1.02 -3.49 8.29
C HIS A 99 0.18 -2.27 8.66
N LYS A 100 -0.87 -1.95 7.88
CA LYS A 100 -1.99 -1.21 8.44
C LYS A 100 -2.64 -2.15 9.45
N SER A 101 -2.49 -1.83 10.72
CA SER A 101 -3.22 -2.53 11.78
C SER A 101 -4.71 -2.43 11.47
N ARG A 102 -5.40 -3.58 11.45
CA ARG A 102 -6.86 -3.64 11.26
C ARG A 102 -7.58 -2.95 12.42
N THR A 103 -6.94 -2.95 13.57
CA THR A 103 -7.18 -2.03 14.69
C THR A 103 -6.37 -0.79 14.40
N GLY A 104 -6.93 0.18 13.67
CA GLY A 104 -6.39 1.53 13.75
C GLY A 104 -6.30 1.85 15.23
N SER A 105 -5.09 2.01 15.78
CA SER A 105 -4.96 2.58 17.11
C SER A 105 -5.47 3.99 16.93
N ASP A 106 -6.72 4.18 17.31
CA ASP A 106 -7.46 5.39 17.10
C ASP A 106 -6.64 6.54 17.66
N GLY A 107 -6.22 7.46 16.79
CA GLY A 107 -5.60 8.73 17.18
C GLY A 107 -6.58 9.65 17.92
N GLY A 108 -7.52 9.09 18.67
CA GLY A 108 -8.63 9.76 19.34
C GLY A 108 -8.37 10.08 20.80
N GLU A 109 -7.44 9.42 21.49
CA GLU A 109 -7.20 9.71 22.91
C GLU A 109 -6.28 10.92 23.14
N SER A 110 -5.41 11.25 22.17
CA SER A 110 -4.38 12.29 22.35
C SER A 110 -4.63 13.60 21.57
N GLY A 111 -5.74 13.71 20.83
CA GLY A 111 -6.16 14.98 20.20
C GLY A 111 -5.19 15.60 19.17
N LEU A 112 -4.18 14.86 18.68
CA LEU A 112 -3.17 15.38 17.77
C LEU A 112 -3.30 14.72 16.38
N ASN A 113 -4.10 15.32 15.52
CA ASN A 113 -4.35 14.88 14.14
C ASN A 113 -3.34 15.54 13.17
N ILE A 114 -2.10 15.03 13.11
CA ILE A 114 -1.04 15.64 12.26
C ILE A 114 -0.50 14.74 11.13
N PHE A 115 -1.00 13.51 10.97
CA PHE A 115 -0.60 12.64 9.85
C PHE A 115 -1.74 12.41 8.86
N ALA A 116 -1.86 13.38 7.95
CA ALA A 116 -2.21 13.35 6.52
C ALA A 116 -3.26 12.39 5.91
N ASN A 117 -3.92 11.49 6.64
CA ASN A 117 -4.87 10.57 5.99
C ASN A 117 -5.97 10.07 6.93
N ASP A 118 -6.82 10.97 7.41
CA ASP A 118 -8.06 10.58 8.07
C ASP A 118 -9.31 11.16 7.36
N PRO A 119 -9.92 10.41 6.42
CA PRO A 119 -11.24 10.70 5.86
C PRO A 119 -12.37 10.07 6.69
N VAL A 120 -12.29 10.05 8.03
CA VAL A 120 -13.44 9.72 8.88
C VAL A 120 -14.20 11.01 9.18
N THR A 121 -15.32 11.22 8.50
CA THR A 121 -16.34 12.17 8.97
C THR A 121 -16.99 11.58 10.21
N VAL A 122 -16.39 11.84 11.38
CA VAL A 122 -17.03 11.58 12.67
C VAL A 122 -18.31 12.42 12.67
N ARG A 123 -19.45 11.78 12.39
CA ARG A 123 -20.74 12.38 12.70
C ARG A 123 -20.81 12.41 14.21
N VAL A 124 -20.58 13.58 14.78
CA VAL A 124 -20.80 13.84 16.19
C VAL A 124 -22.31 13.73 16.41
N GLU A 125 -22.81 12.52 16.67
CA GLU A 125 -24.20 12.22 17.03
C GLU A 125 -24.61 12.83 18.40
N GLY A 126 -23.79 13.72 18.96
CA GLY A 126 -24.05 14.46 20.19
C GLY A 126 -23.59 15.92 20.15
N ALA A 127 -23.23 16.46 18.98
CA ALA A 127 -23.17 17.91 18.79
C ALA A 127 -24.57 18.37 18.39
N SER A 128 -25.53 18.10 19.27
CA SER A 128 -26.80 18.79 19.28
C SER A 128 -26.50 20.27 19.54
N PHE A 129 -26.25 21.02 18.48
CA PHE A 129 -26.32 22.49 18.45
C PHE A 129 -27.78 22.95 18.58
N THR A 130 -28.52 22.33 19.49
CA THR A 130 -29.89 22.64 19.81
C THR A 130 -29.90 22.88 21.29
N THR A 131 -30.01 24.16 21.65
CA THR A 131 -30.56 24.71 22.89
C THR A 131 -30.57 23.71 24.03
N ALA A 132 -29.60 23.81 24.96
CA ALA A 132 -29.54 22.99 26.17
C ALA A 132 -30.95 22.79 26.70
N THR A 133 -31.48 21.58 26.55
CA THR A 133 -32.90 21.35 26.81
C THR A 133 -33.10 21.37 28.32
N ASP A 134 -34.31 21.71 28.78
CA ASP A 134 -34.63 21.69 30.21
C ASP A 134 -34.30 20.33 30.86
N ALA A 135 -34.38 19.25 30.07
CA ALA A 135 -33.95 17.90 30.45
C ALA A 135 -32.44 17.80 30.70
N ASP A 136 -31.61 18.32 29.79
CA ASP A 136 -30.15 18.34 29.95
C ASP A 136 -29.73 19.18 31.18
N ILE A 137 -30.48 20.24 31.50
CA ILE A 137 -30.22 21.09 32.67
C ILE A 137 -30.63 20.38 33.95
N ALA A 138 -31.77 19.69 33.97
CA ALA A 138 -32.21 18.88 35.11
C ALA A 138 -31.22 17.76 35.44
N ASP A 139 -30.68 17.07 34.43
CA ASP A 139 -29.65 16.03 34.61
C ASP A 139 -28.37 16.59 35.22
N ARG A 140 -27.95 17.80 34.82
CA ARG A 140 -26.81 18.49 35.43
C ARG A 140 -27.06 18.83 36.90
N LEU A 141 -28.27 19.25 37.27
CA LEU A 141 -28.64 19.53 38.66
C LEU A 141 -28.60 18.26 39.53
N LEU A 142 -29.05 17.12 38.99
CA LEU A 142 -28.95 15.82 39.66
C LEU A 142 -27.49 15.41 39.87
N ARG A 143 -26.63 15.63 38.88
CA ARG A 143 -25.18 15.34 39.01
C ARG A 143 -24.49 16.25 40.03
N LEU A 144 -24.83 17.53 40.09
CA LEU A 144 -24.31 18.42 41.15
C LEU A 144 -24.77 17.97 42.55
N LYS A 145 -25.98 17.41 42.66
CA LYS A 145 -26.48 16.85 43.92
C LYS A 145 -25.67 15.62 44.35
N SER A 146 -25.35 14.70 43.43
CA SER A 146 -24.53 13.52 43.76
C SER A 146 -23.12 13.92 44.19
N LEU A 147 -22.50 14.90 43.52
CA LEU A 147 -21.16 15.38 43.87
C LEU A 147 -21.09 16.03 45.27
N ARG A 148 -22.16 16.70 45.70
CA ARG A 148 -22.26 17.22 47.07
C ARG A 148 -22.44 16.08 48.08
N GLU A 149 -23.23 15.07 47.74
CA GLU A 149 -23.41 13.89 48.60
C GLU A 149 -22.12 13.07 48.76
N GLU A 150 -21.25 13.09 47.74
CA GLU A 150 -19.92 12.49 47.76
C GLU A 150 -18.85 13.35 48.48
N ASP A 151 -19.23 14.49 49.06
CA ASP A 151 -18.32 15.47 49.71
C ASP A 151 -17.19 15.97 48.77
N VAL A 152 -17.40 15.86 47.45
CA VAL A 152 -16.45 16.32 46.41
C VAL A 152 -16.50 17.84 46.26
N ILE A 153 -17.68 18.44 46.49
CA ILE A 153 -17.91 19.88 46.42
C ILE A 153 -18.57 20.38 47.71
N ASN A 154 -18.15 21.56 48.17
CA ASN A 154 -18.71 22.20 49.37
C ASN A 154 -20.11 22.81 49.08
N ASP A 155 -20.92 23.00 50.12
CA ASP A 155 -22.28 23.56 50.03
C ASP A 155 -22.31 24.95 49.37
N ASP A 156 -21.31 25.79 49.67
CA ASP A 156 -21.16 27.12 49.07
C ASP A 156 -20.90 27.06 47.57
N GLU A 157 -20.14 26.06 47.11
CA GLU A 157 -19.80 25.88 45.71
C GLU A 157 -20.98 25.28 44.93
N TYR A 158 -21.68 24.32 45.54
CA TYR A 158 -22.94 23.79 45.01
C TYR A 158 -23.98 24.90 44.78
N ALA A 159 -24.16 25.81 45.74
CA ALA A 159 -25.10 26.92 45.64
C ALA A 159 -24.75 27.88 44.48
N ARG A 160 -23.45 28.13 44.24
CA ARG A 160 -22.98 28.97 43.13
C ARG A 160 -23.19 28.33 41.77
N LEU A 161 -22.95 27.03 41.63
CA LEU A 161 -23.05 26.30 40.36
C LEU A 161 -24.50 26.00 39.94
N ARG A 162 -25.39 25.79 40.92
CA ARG A 162 -26.83 25.55 40.67
C ARG A 162 -27.57 26.80 40.18
N LYS A 163 -27.22 27.98 40.69
CA LYS A 163 -27.94 29.24 40.44
C LYS A 163 -28.11 29.57 38.93
N PRO A 164 -27.07 29.60 38.09
CA PRO A 164 -27.21 29.91 36.67
C PRO A 164 -27.96 28.84 35.86
N LEU A 165 -28.12 27.63 36.40
CA LEU A 165 -28.89 26.56 35.77
C LEU A 165 -30.38 26.69 36.06
N LEU A 166 -30.74 27.11 37.29
CA LEU A 166 -32.13 27.41 37.65
C LEU A 166 -32.68 28.62 36.89
N ASP A 167 -31.86 29.67 36.74
CA ASP A 167 -32.26 30.90 36.01
C ASP A 167 -32.55 30.65 34.53
N ARG A 168 -32.12 29.50 33.97
CA ARG A 168 -32.43 29.09 32.60
C ARG A 168 -33.68 28.22 32.48
N LEU A 169 -34.17 27.69 33.60
CA LEU A 169 -35.37 26.82 33.69
C LEU A 169 -36.64 27.59 34.07
N VAL A 170 -36.51 28.82 34.58
CA VAL A 170 -37.60 29.71 34.99
C VAL A 170 -37.79 30.80 33.94
#